data_AF-A0A971ECZ1-F1
#
_entry.id   AF-A0A971ECZ1-F1
#
_cell.length_a   1.000
_cell.length_b   1.000
_cell.length_c   1.000
_cell.angle_alpha   90.00
_cell.angle_beta   90.00
_cell.angle_gamma   90.00
#
_symmetry.space_group_name_H-M   'P 1'
#
loop_
_entity.id
_entity.type
_entity.pdbx_description
1 polymer ?
#
loop_
_entity_poly.entity_id
_entity_poly.type
_entity_poly.pdbx_seq_one_letter_code
_entity_poly.pdbx_strand_id
1 'polypeptide(L)'
;MDLHGGDVTNAAQKAIKDAVSHSCLCGLFDIIGLTDPTQMHVEVKIACPYPERLNHQEVLKAVPFGSTKLEVVEGGLSVRGLHVPELGEGDTIVVAVAALTVYVDVPE
;
A
#
# COMPACT_ATOMS: atom_id res chain seq x y z
N MET A 1 -3.07 7.48 -4.68
CA MET A 1 -3.91 8.71 -4.62
C MET A 1 -5.35 8.38 -4.99
N ASP A 2 -6.28 8.87 -4.20
CA ASP A 2 -7.71 8.95 -4.51
C ASP A 2 -8.05 10.37 -4.94
N LEU A 3 -8.76 10.52 -6.05
CA LEU A 3 -9.03 11.84 -6.67
C LEU A 3 -10.40 12.41 -6.29
N HIS A 4 -11.31 11.55 -5.86
CA HIS A 4 -12.71 11.87 -5.64
C HIS A 4 -13.22 11.06 -4.45
N GLY A 5 -13.88 11.71 -3.50
CA GLY A 5 -14.60 11.04 -2.41
C GLY A 5 -13.81 10.91 -1.12
N GLY A 6 -12.50 11.19 -1.15
CA GLY A 6 -11.66 11.17 0.04
C GLY A 6 -11.44 9.76 0.59
N ASP A 7 -11.43 8.75 -0.27
CA ASP A 7 -11.25 7.36 0.12
C ASP A 7 -9.77 7.06 0.41
N VAL A 8 -9.45 7.10 1.70
CA VAL A 8 -8.12 6.80 2.25
C VAL A 8 -7.69 5.36 1.93
N THR A 9 -8.62 4.41 1.92
CA THR A 9 -8.32 3.00 1.61
C THR A 9 -7.94 2.84 0.15
N ASN A 10 -8.70 3.44 -0.76
CA ASN A 10 -8.40 3.45 -2.19
C ASN A 10 -7.05 4.11 -2.48
N ALA A 11 -6.79 5.26 -1.86
CA ALA A 11 -5.52 5.97 -1.99
C ALA A 11 -4.33 5.10 -1.57
N ALA A 12 -4.47 4.39 -0.44
CA ALA A 12 -3.45 3.52 0.14
C ALA A 12 -3.24 2.24 -0.68
N GLN A 13 -4.29 1.59 -1.18
CA GLN A 13 -4.17 0.44 -2.10
C GLN A 13 -3.41 0.83 -3.37
N LYS A 14 -3.69 2.00 -3.94
CA LYS A 14 -2.95 2.53 -5.10
C LYS A 14 -1.49 2.81 -4.77
N ALA A 15 -1.18 3.31 -3.57
CA ALA A 15 0.20 3.53 -3.13
C ALA A 15 0.98 2.22 -2.97
N ILE A 16 0.36 1.17 -2.42
CA ILE A 16 0.97 -0.17 -2.35
C ILE A 16 1.24 -0.72 -3.75
N LYS A 17 0.24 -0.65 -4.65
CA LYS A 17 0.38 -1.15 -6.03
C LYS A 17 1.50 -0.42 -6.77
N ASP A 18 1.60 0.89 -6.61
CA ASP A 18 2.68 1.70 -7.17
C ASP A 18 4.04 1.19 -6.66
N ALA A 19 4.24 1.12 -5.34
CA ALA A 19 5.49 0.64 -4.74
C ALA A 19 5.90 -0.77 -5.21
N VAL A 20 4.96 -1.70 -5.32
CA VAL A 20 5.21 -3.07 -5.80
C VAL A 20 5.57 -3.09 -7.29
N SER A 21 4.92 -2.25 -8.10
CA SER A 21 5.07 -2.28 -9.57
C SER A 21 6.47 -1.91 -10.07
N HIS A 22 7.27 -1.23 -9.25
CA HIS A 22 8.63 -0.79 -9.60
C HIS A 22 9.73 -1.75 -9.15
N SER A 23 9.39 -2.90 -8.56
CA SER A 23 10.35 -3.85 -7.99
C SER A 23 10.21 -5.25 -8.59
N CYS A 24 11.33 -5.95 -8.75
CA CYS A 24 11.36 -7.37 -9.09
C CYS A 24 12.25 -8.12 -8.10
N LEU A 25 11.69 -9.13 -7.44
CA LEU A 25 12.35 -9.91 -6.38
C LEU A 25 12.68 -11.34 -6.82
N CYS A 26 12.78 -11.60 -8.12
CA CYS A 26 13.10 -12.94 -8.64
C CYS A 26 14.43 -13.48 -8.10
N GLY A 27 15.41 -12.61 -7.85
CA GLY A 27 16.71 -12.99 -7.28
C GLY A 27 16.62 -13.65 -5.90
N LEU A 28 15.53 -13.47 -5.14
CA LEU A 28 15.34 -14.18 -3.86
C LEU A 28 15.13 -15.69 -4.08
N PHE A 29 14.53 -16.10 -5.19
CA PHE A 29 14.36 -17.50 -5.54
C PHE A 29 15.67 -18.10 -6.03
N ASP A 30 16.36 -17.38 -6.93
CA ASP A 30 17.56 -17.90 -7.57
C ASP A 30 18.79 -17.92 -6.65
N ILE A 31 18.95 -16.90 -5.80
CA ILE A 31 20.17 -16.69 -4.99
C ILE A 31 19.98 -17.20 -3.56
N ILE A 32 18.86 -16.83 -2.92
CA ILE A 32 18.57 -17.21 -1.52
C ILE A 32 17.90 -18.59 -1.46
N GLY A 33 17.43 -19.12 -2.59
CA GLY A 33 16.83 -20.45 -2.66
C GLY A 33 15.41 -20.49 -2.11
N LEU A 34 14.67 -19.37 -2.14
CA LEU A 34 13.24 -19.41 -1.85
C LEU A 34 12.54 -20.35 -2.83
N THR A 35 11.60 -21.14 -2.32
CA THR A 35 10.78 -22.05 -3.13
C THR A 35 9.33 -21.61 -3.21
N ASP A 36 8.90 -20.76 -2.27
CA ASP A 36 7.53 -20.25 -2.20
C ASP A 36 7.54 -18.75 -1.85
N PRO A 37 6.87 -17.86 -2.63
CA PRO A 37 6.69 -16.46 -2.26
C PRO A 37 6.09 -16.21 -0.87
N THR A 38 5.39 -17.19 -0.29
CA THR A 38 4.84 -17.11 1.07
C THR A 38 5.91 -17.05 2.16
N GLN A 39 7.16 -17.43 1.85
CA GLN A 39 8.31 -17.33 2.74
C GLN A 39 8.80 -15.89 2.94
N MET A 40 8.27 -14.93 2.20
CA MET A 40 8.56 -13.51 2.41
C MET A 40 7.69 -12.94 3.53
N HIS A 41 8.29 -12.06 4.34
CA HIS A 41 7.59 -11.23 5.32
C HIS A 41 7.58 -9.78 4.82
N VAL A 42 6.39 -9.22 4.66
CA VAL A 42 6.20 -7.86 4.16
C VAL A 42 5.67 -6.97 5.27
N GLU A 43 6.52 -6.03 5.72
CA GLU A 43 6.08 -4.94 6.58
C GLU A 43 5.63 -3.77 5.72
N VAL A 44 4.36 -3.43 5.84
CA VAL A 44 3.70 -2.34 5.11
C VAL A 44 3.53 -1.16 6.07
N LYS A 45 4.15 -0.03 5.75
CA LYS A 45 3.96 1.23 6.46
C LYS A 45 3.23 2.22 5.57
N ILE A 46 2.09 2.72 6.02
CA ILE A 46 1.25 3.65 5.26
C ILE A 46 1.13 4.96 6.03
N ALA A 47 1.47 6.07 5.36
CA ALA A 47 1.20 7.42 5.84
C ALA A 47 0.04 8.01 5.04
N CYS A 48 -1.04 8.38 5.71
CA CYS A 48 -2.22 8.94 5.07
C CYS A 48 -3.03 9.88 5.99
N PRO A 49 -3.85 10.78 5.44
CA PRO A 49 -4.80 11.56 6.22
C PRO A 49 -5.85 10.63 6.83
N TYR A 50 -6.31 10.95 8.03
CA TYR A 50 -7.38 10.21 8.72
C TYR A 50 -7.10 8.69 8.79
N PRO A 51 -5.96 8.27 9.36
CA PRO A 51 -5.56 6.86 9.39
C PRO A 51 -6.63 5.96 10.05
N GLU A 52 -7.44 6.50 10.96
CA GLU A 52 -8.57 5.81 11.60
C GLU A 52 -9.68 5.39 10.63
N ARG A 53 -9.73 5.96 9.42
CA ARG A 53 -10.72 5.63 8.37
C ARG A 53 -10.23 4.57 7.39
N LEU A 54 -8.97 4.17 7.48
CA LEU A 54 -8.39 3.19 6.58
C LEU A 54 -8.95 1.79 6.90
N ASN A 55 -9.44 1.07 5.88
CA ASN A 55 -9.82 -0.32 6.03
C ASN A 55 -8.57 -1.21 5.90
N HIS A 56 -8.07 -1.66 7.05
CA HIS A 56 -6.85 -2.47 7.16
C HIS A 56 -6.94 -3.79 6.37
N GLN A 57 -8.11 -4.45 6.36
CA GLN A 57 -8.27 -5.72 5.67
C GLN A 57 -8.27 -5.53 4.14
N GLU A 58 -8.97 -4.51 3.65
CA GLU A 58 -8.99 -4.21 2.21
C GLU A 58 -7.62 -3.74 1.70
N VAL A 59 -6.89 -2.93 2.47
CA VAL A 59 -5.60 -2.41 2.02
C VAL A 59 -4.57 -3.53 1.82
N LEU A 60 -4.55 -4.52 2.72
CA LEU A 60 -3.60 -5.62 2.68
C LEU A 60 -3.80 -6.56 1.48
N LYS A 61 -5.00 -6.59 0.88
CA LYS A 61 -5.24 -7.34 -0.38
C LYS A 61 -4.44 -6.80 -1.57
N ALA A 62 -3.88 -5.59 -1.46
CA ALA A 62 -3.03 -5.03 -2.51
C ALA A 62 -1.58 -5.58 -2.47
N VAL A 63 -1.19 -6.28 -1.40
CA VAL A 63 0.12 -6.95 -1.30
C VAL A 63 0.01 -8.33 -1.96
N PRO A 64 0.87 -8.66 -2.95
CA PRO A 64 0.65 -9.85 -3.78
C PRO A 64 1.05 -11.17 -3.10
N PHE A 65 2.08 -11.16 -2.24
CA PHE A 65 2.68 -12.38 -1.69
C PHE A 65 3.21 -12.15 -0.27
N GLY A 66 3.51 -13.24 0.41
CA GLY A 66 4.11 -13.24 1.74
C GLY A 66 3.10 -13.03 2.87
N SER A 67 3.60 -13.17 4.09
CA SER A 67 2.88 -12.72 5.28
C SER A 67 2.96 -11.19 5.39
N THR A 68 1.93 -10.56 5.93
CA THR A 68 1.86 -9.09 6.01
C THR A 68 1.70 -8.59 7.44
N LYS A 69 2.34 -7.46 7.71
CA LYS A 69 2.16 -6.67 8.94
C LYS A 69 1.96 -5.21 8.54
N LEU A 70 0.93 -4.58 9.08
CA LEU A 70 0.54 -3.22 8.72
C LEU A 70 0.78 -2.25 9.88
N GLU A 71 1.49 -1.17 9.60
CA GLU A 71 1.56 0.03 10.43
C GLU A 71 0.95 1.21 9.65
N VAL A 72 0.05 1.95 10.29
CA VAL A 72 -0.59 3.13 9.69
C VAL A 72 -0.32 4.32 10.58
N VAL A 73 0.16 5.41 9.97
CA VAL A 73 0.47 6.68 10.65
C VAL A 73 -0.23 7.83 9.95
N GLU A 74 -0.47 8.91 10.70
CA GLU A 74 -0.93 10.16 10.11
C GLU A 74 0.15 10.75 9.20
N GLY A 75 -0.26 11.24 8.03
CA GLY A 75 0.64 11.86 7.06
C GLY A 75 -0.02 12.02 5.69
N GLY A 76 0.77 11.90 4.62
CA GLY A 76 0.25 12.07 3.26
C GLY A 76 -0.28 13.49 3.00
N LEU A 77 -1.37 13.62 2.23
CA LEU A 77 -2.00 14.91 1.97
C LEU A 77 -3.51 14.75 1.73
N SER A 78 -4.30 15.65 2.31
CA SER A 78 -5.71 15.85 1.96
C SER A 78 -5.86 17.28 1.44
N VAL A 79 -6.47 17.44 0.28
CA VAL A 79 -6.71 18.77 -0.31
C VAL A 79 -8.07 18.81 -0.99
N ARG A 80 -8.70 19.98 -0.92
CA ARG A 80 -9.94 20.25 -1.64
C ARG A 80 -9.64 20.48 -3.12
N GLY A 81 -10.24 19.66 -3.98
CA GLY A 81 -10.34 19.84 -5.42
C GLY A 81 -11.68 20.45 -5.83
N LEU A 82 -12.13 20.12 -7.04
CA LEU A 82 -13.42 20.53 -7.59
C LEU A 82 -14.35 19.32 -7.66
N HIS A 83 -15.57 19.44 -7.15
CA HIS A 83 -16.60 18.43 -7.38
C HIS A 83 -17.10 18.53 -8.82
N VAL A 84 -16.86 17.49 -9.61
CA VAL A 84 -17.35 17.34 -10.98
C VAL A 84 -18.10 16.01 -11.02
N PRO A 85 -19.45 16.01 -11.00
CA PRO A 85 -20.25 14.78 -10.91
C PRO A 85 -19.91 13.72 -11.97
N GLU A 86 -19.46 14.14 -13.15
CA GLU A 86 -19.05 13.27 -14.24
C GLU A 86 -17.73 12.52 -13.99
N LEU A 87 -16.90 13.00 -13.04
CA LEU A 87 -15.59 12.43 -12.72
C LEU A 87 -15.58 11.61 -11.42
N GLY A 88 -16.60 11.78 -10.57
CA GLY A 88 -16.74 11.03 -9.32
C GLY A 88 -17.42 11.83 -8.22
N GLU A 89 -17.62 11.18 -7.08
CA GLU A 89 -18.27 11.81 -5.92
C GLU A 89 -17.28 12.65 -5.10
N GLY A 90 -17.76 13.73 -4.48
CA GLY A 90 -16.96 14.56 -3.57
C GLY A 90 -15.93 15.48 -4.25
N ASP A 91 -15.32 16.34 -3.43
CA ASP A 91 -14.29 17.31 -3.82
C ASP A 91 -12.98 17.13 -3.05
N THR A 92 -12.76 15.98 -2.41
CA THR A 92 -11.56 15.73 -1.61
C THR A 92 -10.62 14.78 -2.32
N ILE A 93 -9.37 15.23 -2.53
CA ILE A 93 -8.26 14.44 -3.06
C ILE A 93 -7.43 13.95 -1.87
N VAL A 94 -7.12 12.65 -1.84
CA VAL A 94 -6.29 12.03 -0.81
C VAL A 94 -5.04 11.40 -1.42
N VAL A 95 -3.88 11.79 -0.90
CA VAL A 95 -2.59 11.18 -1.20
C VAL A 95 -2.14 10.37 0.00
N ALA A 96 -1.95 9.08 -0.21
CA ALA A 96 -1.29 8.18 0.73
C ALA A 96 0.11 7.82 0.21
N VAL A 97 1.05 7.62 1.12
CA VAL A 97 2.40 7.14 0.83
C VAL A 97 2.54 5.77 1.47
N ALA A 98 3.09 4.80 0.72
CA ALA A 98 3.35 3.46 1.22
C ALA A 98 4.84 3.14 1.11
N ALA A 99 5.39 2.53 2.15
CA ALA A 99 6.70 1.89 2.14
C ALA A 99 6.52 0.41 2.46
N LEU A 100 7.12 -0.46 1.63
CA LEU A 100 7.10 -1.90 1.83
C LEU A 100 8.52 -2.37 2.10
N THR A 101 8.72 -3.03 3.23
CA THR A 101 10.00 -3.67 3.57
C THR A 101 9.81 -5.17 3.51
N VAL A 102 10.67 -5.86 2.75
CA VAL A 102 10.63 -7.31 2.57
C VAL A 102 11.77 -7.95 3.34
N TYR A 103 11.44 -8.93 4.18
CA TYR A 103 12.38 -9.76 4.91
C TYR A 103 12.23 -11.22 4.50
N VAL A 104 13.32 -11.97 4.62
CA VAL A 104 13.38 -13.42 4.44
C VAL A 104 14.25 -13.98 5.56
N ASP A 105 13.90 -15.15 6.06
CA ASP A 105 14.77 -15.88 6.99
C ASP A 105 15.91 -16.52 6.19
N VAL A 106 17.15 -16.24 6.60
CA VAL A 106 18.35 -16.82 5.98
C VAL A 106 19.00 -17.75 7.01
N PRO A 107 19.24 -19.04 6.68
CA PRO A 107 19.99 -19.93 7.56
C PRO A 107 21.42 -19.40 7.77
N GLU A 108 21.95 -19.54 8.99
CA GLU A 108 23.35 -19.19 9.34
C GLU A 108 24.38 -19.95 8.48
#